data_AF-A0A9D7K217-F1
#
_entry.id   AF-A0A9D7K217-F1
#
_cell.length_a   1.000
_cell.length_b   1.000
_cell.length_c   1.000
_cell.angle_alpha   90.00
_cell.angle_beta   90.00
_cell.angle_gamma   90.00
#
_symmetry.space_group_name_H-M   'P 1'
#
loop_
_entity.id
_entity.type
_entity.pdbx_description
1 polymer ?
#
loop_
_entity_poly.entity_id
_entity_poly.type
_entity_poly.pdbx_seq_one_letter_code
_entity_poly.pdbx_strand_id
1 'polypeptide(L)'
;MGAYKVHFPHWREILSVARAHGLFVIEDCAHAHGASVDGFPAVSLGDVGCFSFYPTKVLTCGTGGMLVTNDDAMARSARGDAYVRARERDRSCN
;
A
#
# COMPACT_ATOMS: atom_id res chain seq x y z
N MET A 1 5.03 -18.70 11.10
CA MET A 1 4.41 -17.69 11.98
C MET A 1 3.04 -17.39 11.38
N GLY A 2 1.94 -17.74 12.07
CA GLY A 2 0.59 -17.69 11.48
C GLY A 2 0.03 -16.27 11.47
N ALA A 3 -0.54 -15.83 10.36
CA ALA A 3 -1.25 -14.56 10.29
C ALA A 3 -2.51 -14.60 11.18
N TYR A 4 -2.78 -13.53 11.93
CA TYR A 4 -4.01 -13.45 12.72
C TYR A 4 -5.17 -12.94 11.86
N LYS A 5 -6.39 -13.38 12.16
CA LYS A 5 -7.56 -12.97 11.39
C LYS A 5 -8.02 -11.58 11.79
N VAL A 6 -8.30 -10.74 10.81
CA VAL A 6 -8.99 -9.45 10.99
C VAL A 6 -10.35 -9.48 10.34
N HIS A 7 -11.28 -8.69 10.89
CA HIS A 7 -12.58 -8.47 10.28
C HIS A 7 -12.53 -7.21 9.42
N PHE A 8 -12.69 -7.38 8.11
CA PHE A 8 -12.79 -6.27 7.17
C PHE A 8 -14.13 -6.43 6.42
N PRO A 9 -15.22 -5.81 6.89
CA PRO A 9 -16.54 -6.03 6.30
C PRO A 9 -16.62 -5.46 4.88
N HIS A 10 -17.39 -6.11 4.02
CA HIS A 10 -17.71 -5.66 2.66
C HIS A 10 -16.52 -5.43 1.72
N TRP A 11 -15.35 -5.96 2.04
CA TRP A 11 -14.14 -5.74 1.24
C TRP A 11 -14.27 -6.24 -0.19
N ARG A 12 -14.98 -7.36 -0.41
CA ARG A 12 -15.23 -7.91 -1.74
C ARG A 12 -16.13 -6.99 -2.56
N GLU A 13 -17.18 -6.46 -1.95
CA GLU A 13 -18.13 -5.55 -2.58
C GLU A 13 -17.45 -4.23 -2.93
N ILE A 14 -16.62 -3.69 -2.03
CA ILE A 14 -15.81 -2.49 -2.28
C ILE A 14 -14.89 -2.71 -3.49
N LEU A 15 -14.15 -3.82 -3.53
CA LEU A 15 -13.27 -4.14 -4.66
C LEU A 15 -14.05 -4.33 -5.96
N SER A 16 -15.22 -4.98 -5.89
CA SER A 16 -16.09 -5.20 -7.05
C SER A 16 -16.55 -3.87 -7.66
N VAL A 17 -17.05 -2.96 -6.82
CA VAL A 17 -17.47 -1.61 -7.24
C VAL A 17 -16.28 -0.84 -7.80
N ALA A 18 -15.14 -0.84 -7.11
CA ALA A 18 -13.95 -0.14 -7.58
C ALA A 18 -13.51 -0.62 -8.97
N ARG A 19 -13.45 -1.94 -9.19
CA ARG A 19 -13.11 -2.54 -10.49
C ARG A 19 -14.13 -2.19 -11.57
N ALA A 20 -15.43 -2.24 -11.26
CA ALA A 20 -16.48 -1.91 -12.22
C ALA A 20 -16.42 -0.44 -12.70
N HIS A 21 -15.88 0.45 -11.87
CA HIS A 21 -15.71 1.87 -12.18
C HIS A 21 -14.28 2.26 -12.58
N GLY A 22 -13.35 1.30 -12.72
CA GLY A 22 -11.95 1.58 -13.03
C GLY A 22 -11.26 2.43 -11.95
N LEU A 23 -11.68 2.31 -10.70
CA LEU A 23 -11.12 3.05 -9.56
C LEU A 23 -9.95 2.30 -8.95
N PHE A 24 -8.95 3.07 -8.53
CA PHE A 24 -7.79 2.61 -7.80
C PHE A 24 -8.12 2.36 -6.32
N VAL A 25 -7.61 1.28 -5.75
CA VAL A 25 -7.86 0.87 -4.36
C VAL A 25 -6.59 0.90 -3.54
N ILE A 26 -6.60 1.70 -2.47
CA ILE A 26 -5.55 1.76 -1.47
C ILE A 26 -6.06 1.11 -0.18
N GLU A 27 -5.32 0.14 0.33
CA GLU A 27 -5.54 -0.47 1.63
C GLU A 27 -4.76 0.30 2.71
N ASP A 28 -5.47 0.90 3.67
CA ASP A 28 -4.85 1.35 4.92
C ASP A 28 -4.72 0.15 5.88
N CYS A 29 -3.52 -0.39 5.96
CA CYS A 29 -3.16 -1.51 6.82
C CYS A 29 -2.35 -1.09 8.04
N ALA A 30 -2.45 0.17 8.48
CA ALA A 30 -1.64 0.69 9.60
C ALA A 30 -1.70 -0.16 10.87
N HIS A 31 -2.80 -0.86 11.16
CA HIS A 31 -2.97 -1.76 12.31
C HIS A 31 -2.98 -3.25 11.96
N ALA A 32 -2.65 -3.63 10.73
CA ALA A 32 -2.88 -4.97 10.19
C ALA A 32 -1.57 -5.72 9.88
N HIS A 33 -0.48 -5.40 10.59
CA HIS A 33 0.82 -6.07 10.40
C HIS A 33 0.69 -7.56 10.73
N GLY A 34 0.94 -8.43 9.73
CA GLY A 34 0.80 -9.87 9.90
C GLY A 34 -0.66 -10.35 10.02
N ALA A 35 -1.63 -9.52 9.67
CA ALA A 35 -3.04 -9.91 9.62
C ALA A 35 -3.42 -10.59 8.30
N SER A 36 -4.56 -11.29 8.28
CA SER A 36 -5.23 -11.76 7.07
C SER A 36 -6.75 -11.64 7.16
N VAL A 37 -7.41 -11.45 6.02
CA VAL A 37 -8.87 -11.56 5.87
C VAL A 37 -9.18 -12.66 4.86
N ASP A 38 -10.04 -13.61 5.22
CA ASP A 38 -10.40 -14.75 4.38
C ASP A 38 -9.19 -15.53 3.79
N GLY A 39 -8.07 -15.56 4.52
CA GLY A 39 -6.81 -16.22 4.09
C GLY A 39 -5.90 -15.36 3.20
N PHE A 40 -6.36 -14.19 2.77
CA PHE A 40 -5.55 -13.20 2.06
C PHE A 40 -4.78 -12.34 3.09
N PRO A 41 -3.44 -12.21 2.97
CA PRO A 41 -2.69 -11.28 3.79
C PRO A 41 -3.23 -9.85 3.70
N ALA A 42 -3.12 -9.09 4.78
CA ALA A 42 -3.27 -7.63 4.69
C ALA A 42 -2.31 -7.09 3.61
N VAL A 43 -2.68 -6.00 2.92
CA VAL A 43 -1.97 -5.38 1.78
C VAL A 43 -1.96 -6.19 0.47
N SER A 44 -2.80 -7.23 0.35
CA SER A 44 -2.85 -8.07 -0.85
C SER A 44 -4.19 -8.04 -1.59
N LEU A 45 -5.10 -7.11 -1.25
CA LEU A 45 -6.47 -7.06 -1.77
C LEU A 45 -6.66 -5.98 -2.85
N GLY A 46 -6.08 -4.80 -2.61
CA GLY A 46 -6.12 -3.64 -3.49
C GLY A 46 -4.90 -3.53 -4.38
N ASP A 47 -4.72 -2.35 -4.97
CA ASP A 47 -3.58 -2.05 -5.86
C ASP A 47 -2.33 -1.67 -5.06
N VAL A 48 -2.54 -1.04 -3.90
CA VAL A 48 -1.51 -0.61 -2.96
C VAL A 48 -1.99 -0.87 -1.54
N GLY A 49 -1.07 -1.28 -0.67
CA GLY A 49 -1.27 -1.26 0.77
C GLY A 49 -0.24 -0.42 1.51
N CYS A 50 -0.67 0.16 2.63
CA CYS A 50 0.15 1.04 3.45
C CYS A 50 0.23 0.52 4.89
N PHE A 51 1.44 0.43 5.41
CA PHE A 51 1.72 0.17 6.82
C PHE A 51 2.22 1.42 7.54
N SER A 52 1.94 1.50 8.83
CA SER A 52 2.48 2.54 9.71
C SER A 52 3.40 1.89 10.73
N PHE A 53 4.57 2.48 10.95
CA PHE A 53 5.52 2.05 11.95
C PHE A 53 5.65 3.04 13.11
N TYR A 54 4.59 3.82 13.36
CA TYR A 54 4.49 4.71 14.53
C TYR A 54 4.61 3.91 15.85
N PRO A 55 5.04 4.49 17.00
CA PRO A 55 5.37 3.72 18.19
C PRO A 55 4.22 2.91 18.79
N THR A 56 2.97 3.27 18.48
CA THR A 56 1.78 2.59 18.98
C THR A 56 1.31 1.43 18.09
N LYS A 57 2.03 1.12 17.01
CA LYS A 57 1.67 0.08 16.05
C LYS A 57 2.27 -1.27 16.45
N VAL A 58 1.67 -2.36 15.96
CA VAL A 58 2.07 -3.75 16.26
C VAL A 58 3.55 -3.99 15.92
N LEU A 59 4.03 -3.40 14.83
CA LEU A 59 5.43 -3.36 14.42
C LEU A 59 5.85 -1.89 14.29
N THR A 60 7.03 -1.52 14.79
CA THR A 60 7.48 -0.12 14.82
C THR A 60 8.96 0.04 14.48
N CYS A 61 9.30 1.20 13.93
CA CYS A 61 10.66 1.70 13.70
C CYS A 61 10.87 3.08 14.36
N GLY A 62 10.11 3.38 15.42
CA GLY A 62 9.98 4.74 15.96
C GLY A 62 8.99 5.54 15.12
N THR A 63 9.38 6.01 13.95
CA THR A 63 8.49 6.70 13.01
C THR A 63 8.70 6.22 11.59
N GLY A 64 7.64 6.05 10.83
CA GLY A 64 7.73 5.69 9.42
C GLY A 64 6.50 4.96 8.91
N GLY A 65 6.63 4.44 7.70
CA GLY A 65 5.63 3.62 7.05
C GLY A 65 6.23 2.84 5.89
N MET A 66 5.42 1.99 5.28
CA MET A 66 5.81 1.20 4.12
C MET A 66 4.65 1.17 3.13
N LEU A 67 4.98 1.34 1.87
CA LEU A 67 4.07 1.12 0.75
C LEU A 67 4.39 -0.25 0.15
N VAL A 68 3.36 -1.05 -0.09
CA VAL A 68 3.43 -2.35 -0.74
C VAL A 68 2.56 -2.30 -1.99
N THR A 69 3.11 -2.73 -3.12
CA THR A 69 2.40 -2.80 -4.40
C THR A 69 3.07 -3.82 -5.30
N ASN A 70 2.29 -4.39 -6.24
CA ASN A 70 2.80 -5.23 -7.32
C ASN A 70 3.12 -4.41 -8.59
N ASP A 71 2.87 -3.09 -8.59
CA ASP A 71 3.18 -2.21 -9.72
C ASP A 71 4.60 -1.63 -9.56
N ASP A 72 5.51 -2.10 -10.41
CA ASP A 72 6.90 -1.63 -10.46
C ASP A 72 7.03 -0.13 -10.76
N ALA A 73 6.16 0.43 -11.61
CA ALA A 73 6.18 1.85 -11.93
C ALA A 73 5.77 2.67 -10.72
N MET A 74 4.77 2.21 -9.97
CA MET A 74 4.36 2.84 -8.73
C MET A 74 5.43 2.74 -7.65
N ALA A 75 6.05 1.56 -7.49
CA ALA A 75 7.15 1.36 -6.55
C ALA A 75 8.34 2.29 -6.85
N ARG A 76 8.70 2.47 -8.14
CA ARG A 76 9.72 3.45 -8.57
C ARG A 76 9.30 4.87 -8.24
N SER A 77 8.05 5.24 -8.53
CA SER A 77 7.53 6.57 -8.22
C SER A 77 7.59 6.86 -6.72
N ALA A 78 7.17 5.92 -5.88
CA ALA A 78 7.20 6.03 -4.42
C ALA A 78 8.61 6.18 -3.84
N ARG A 79 9.64 5.59 -4.48
CA ARG A 79 11.05 5.79 -4.13
C ARG A 79 11.61 7.16 -4.54
N GLY A 80 10.86 7.92 -5.33
CA GLY A 80 11.27 9.22 -5.85
C GLY A 80 11.97 9.15 -7.21
N ASP A 81 12.07 7.99 -7.86
CA ASP A 81 12.74 7.85 -9.16
C ASP A 81 12.08 8.75 -10.23
N ALA A 82 10.75 8.83 -10.20
CA ALA A 82 9.98 9.70 -11.09
C ALA A 82 10.28 11.19 -10.84
N TYR A 83 10.44 11.58 -9.59
CA TYR A 83 10.76 12.95 -9.18
C TYR A 83 12.19 13.34 -9.62
N VAL A 84 13.16 12.47 -9.40
CA VAL A 84 14.55 12.68 -9.82
C VAL A 84 14.63 12.85 -11.34
N ARG A 85 14.00 11.95 -12.11
CA ARG A 85 13.98 12.02 -13.58
C ARG A 85 13.26 13.26 -14.12
N ALA A 86 12.21 13.72 -13.45
CA ALA A 86 11.54 14.97 -13.83
C ALA A 86 12.51 16.16 -13.69
N ARG A 87 13.27 16.24 -12.58
CA ARG A 87 14.26 17.30 -12.37
C ARG A 87 15.43 17.25 -13.34
N GLU A 88 15.90 16.06 -13.71
CA GLU A 88 16.98 15.91 -14.69
C GLU A 88 16.56 16.37 -16.09
N ARG A 89 15.31 16.08 -16.50
CA ARG A 89 14.75 16.61 -17.76
C ARG A 89 14.70 18.14 -17.78
N ASP A 90 14.24 18.76 -16.70
CA ASP A 90 14.19 20.22 -16.61
C ASP A 90 15.59 20.86 -16.69
N ARG A 91 16.63 20.18 -16.17
CA ARG A 91 18.03 20.64 -16.29
C ARG A 91 18.61 20.50 -17.69
N SER A 92 18.12 19.57 -18.51
CA SER A 92 18.62 19.37 -19.88
C SER A 92 18.10 20.40 -20.89
N CYS A 93 17.07 21.16 -20.52
CA CYS A 93 16.46 22.21 -21.34
C CYS A 93 17.01 23.62 -21.06
N ASN A 94 18.02 23.75 -20.20
CA ASN A 94 18.61 25.02 -19.77
C ASN A 94 20.14 24.98 -19.95
#